data_AF-A0A821IKS5-F1
#
_entry.id   AF-A0A821IKS5-F1
#
_cell.length_a   1.000
_cell.length_b   1.000
_cell.length_c   1.000
_cell.angle_alpha   90.00
_cell.angle_beta   90.00
_cell.angle_gamma   90.00
#
_symmetry.space_group_name_H-M   'P 1'
#
loop_
_entity.id
_entity.type
_entity.pdbx_description
1 polymer ?
#
loop_
_entity_poly.entity_id
_entity_poly.type
_entity_poly.pdbx_seq_one_letter_code
_entity_poly.pdbx_strand_id
1 'polypeptide(L)'
;MIAPALIIQALWYYIVPENNFFHTWHPIVAFIFYNLALIAFTIKLIRHLTYYMNLYGTFDEHITPRDYVADKDVRRLILSVLIYTVVRTAGGLIFGGYNRYIPPSLGHTISWSFPIKIGLWFIVLDFFFYFYHRAVHTFHFLWKYHSKHHATKHPTPIQAILADDIQEMIEIFLIPLGATLVMPLSAHELWIAQCILMYVEGMGHSGARAYWTHPLIGEILRPFKMEITIEDHDLHHRYGKSGKNYGKQTRIFDRIFNTISERIEGIEK
;
A
#
# COMPACT_ATOMS: atom_id res chain seq x y z
N MET A 1 -0.98 14.10 2.74
CA MET A 1 -1.17 14.92 1.52
C MET A 1 -1.39 13.98 0.33
N ILE A 2 -2.63 13.58 0.05
CA ILE A 2 -2.98 12.67 -1.06
C ILE A 2 -3.56 13.45 -2.27
N ALA A 3 -4.20 14.60 -2.00
CA ALA A 3 -4.95 15.38 -2.99
C ALA A 3 -4.18 16.28 -4.00
N PRO A 4 -2.90 16.68 -3.83
CA PRO A 4 -2.32 17.73 -4.68
C PRO A 4 -2.30 17.40 -6.18
N ALA A 5 -2.01 16.15 -6.56
CA ALA A 5 -1.83 15.78 -7.96
C ALA A 5 -3.14 15.90 -8.77
N LEU A 6 -4.25 15.40 -8.21
CA LEU A 6 -5.56 15.45 -8.85
C LEU A 6 -6.05 16.89 -8.99
N ILE A 7 -5.85 17.71 -7.96
CA ILE A 7 -6.23 19.13 -7.97
C ILE A 7 -5.43 19.88 -9.04
N ILE A 8 -4.14 19.62 -9.19
CA ILE A 8 -3.32 20.27 -10.23
C ILE A 8 -3.83 19.91 -11.63
N GLN A 9 -4.16 18.64 -11.89
CA GLN A 9 -4.75 18.26 -13.16
C GLN A 9 -6.12 18.92 -13.37
N ALA A 10 -6.99 18.93 -12.36
CA ALA A 10 -8.31 19.53 -12.46
C ALA A 10 -8.23 21.05 -12.75
N LEU A 11 -7.35 21.76 -12.02
CA LEU A 11 -7.10 23.19 -12.24
C LEU A 11 -6.51 23.46 -13.63
N TRP A 12 -5.65 22.58 -14.14
CA TRP A 12 -5.12 22.71 -15.50
C TRP A 12 -6.25 22.73 -16.53
N TYR A 13 -7.19 21.79 -16.44
CA TYR A 13 -8.32 21.71 -17.37
C TYR A 13 -9.27 22.90 -17.20
N TYR A 14 -9.35 23.48 -16.01
CA TYR A 14 -10.14 24.68 -15.77
C TYR A 14 -9.49 25.96 -16.34
N ILE A 15 -8.17 26.09 -16.23
CA ILE A 15 -7.44 27.32 -16.56
C ILE A 15 -7.02 27.36 -18.04
N VAL A 16 -6.62 26.22 -18.61
CA VAL A 16 -6.14 26.16 -20.00
C VAL A 16 -7.34 26.13 -20.94
N PRO A 17 -7.46 27.07 -21.89
CA PRO A 17 -8.60 27.12 -22.82
C PRO A 17 -8.77 25.84 -23.65
N GLU A 18 -10.02 25.42 -23.89
CA GLU A 18 -10.34 24.17 -24.61
C GLU A 18 -9.77 24.11 -26.04
N ASN A 19 -9.58 25.26 -26.69
CA ASN A 19 -8.98 25.36 -28.03
C ASN A 19 -7.45 25.19 -28.03
N ASN A 20 -6.81 25.11 -26.86
CA ASN A 20 -5.38 24.90 -26.75
C ASN A 20 -5.03 23.41 -26.88
N PHE A 21 -4.03 23.08 -27.69
CA PHE A 21 -3.52 21.71 -27.86
C PHE A 21 -3.17 21.02 -26.54
N PHE A 22 -2.73 21.78 -25.55
CA PHE A 22 -2.33 21.27 -24.23
C PHE A 22 -3.47 21.23 -23.21
N HIS A 23 -4.71 21.60 -23.57
CA HIS A 23 -5.85 21.58 -22.63
C HIS A 23 -6.02 20.22 -21.95
N THR A 24 -5.98 19.14 -22.72
CA THR A 24 -6.08 17.77 -22.18
C THR A 24 -4.70 17.12 -22.05
N TRP A 25 -4.51 16.35 -20.98
CA TRP A 25 -3.25 15.65 -20.71
C TRP A 25 -3.18 14.33 -21.46
N HIS A 26 -2.29 14.26 -22.46
CA HIS A 26 -1.94 13.01 -23.12
C HIS A 26 -1.55 11.93 -22.06
N PRO A 27 -1.91 10.65 -22.25
CA PRO A 27 -1.61 9.60 -21.28
C PRO A 27 -0.15 9.53 -20.82
N ILE A 28 0.81 9.80 -21.71
CA ILE A 28 2.25 9.88 -21.35
C ILE A 28 2.52 11.03 -20.37
N VAL A 29 1.95 12.21 -20.60
CA VAL A 29 2.10 13.37 -19.71
C VAL A 29 1.48 13.08 -18.35
N ALA A 30 0.27 12.51 -18.35
CA ALA A 30 -0.40 12.08 -17.13
C ALA A 30 0.44 11.05 -16.37
N PHE A 31 0.97 10.03 -17.06
CA PHE A 31 1.85 9.03 -16.46
C PHE A 31 3.08 9.66 -15.80
N ILE A 32 3.82 10.51 -16.51
CA ILE A 32 5.01 11.17 -15.95
C ILE A 32 4.63 12.00 -14.72
N PHE A 33 3.59 12.83 -14.82
CA PHE A 33 3.16 13.69 -13.73
C PHE A 33 2.72 12.89 -12.50
N TYR A 34 1.84 11.91 -12.69
CA TYR A 34 1.38 11.06 -11.60
C TYR A 34 2.55 10.25 -11.03
N ASN A 35 3.42 9.66 -11.84
CA ASN A 35 4.57 8.91 -11.33
C ASN A 35 5.50 9.76 -10.46
N LEU A 36 5.81 10.99 -10.88
CA LEU A 36 6.58 11.95 -10.08
C LEU A 36 5.85 12.34 -8.78
N ALA A 37 4.53 12.51 -8.84
CA ALA A 37 3.72 12.73 -7.65
C ALA A 37 3.74 11.53 -6.70
N LEU A 38 3.77 10.29 -7.22
CA LEU A 38 3.89 9.07 -6.40
C LEU A 38 5.22 9.06 -5.69
N ILE A 39 6.31 9.32 -6.41
CA ILE A 39 7.67 9.36 -5.86
C ILE A 39 7.75 10.41 -4.76
N ALA A 40 7.23 11.62 -5.00
CA ALA A 40 7.19 12.68 -4.00
C ALA A 40 6.35 12.29 -2.77
N PHE A 41 5.22 11.60 -2.98
CA PHE A 41 4.41 11.04 -1.90
C PHE A 41 5.18 10.00 -1.09
N THR A 42 5.84 9.04 -1.75
CA THR A 42 6.65 8.00 -1.11
C THR A 42 7.77 8.59 -0.27
N ILE A 43 8.51 9.57 -0.78
CA ILE A 43 9.58 10.23 -0.02
C ILE A 43 9.01 10.89 1.25
N LYS A 44 7.86 11.58 1.13
CA LYS A 44 7.19 12.18 2.30
C LYS A 44 6.69 11.13 3.28
N LEU A 45 6.14 10.02 2.78
CA LEU A 45 5.67 8.88 3.58
C LEU A 45 6.82 8.28 4.39
N ILE A 46 7.95 7.95 3.75
CA ILE A 46 9.11 7.37 4.43
C ILE A 46 9.62 8.34 5.49
N ARG A 47 9.80 9.63 5.16
CA ARG A 47 10.23 10.65 6.13
C ARG A 47 9.26 10.77 7.32
N HIS A 48 7.97 10.72 7.06
CA HIS A 48 6.93 10.79 8.09
C HIS A 48 7.01 9.58 9.03
N LEU A 49 7.06 8.36 8.49
CA LEU A 49 7.18 7.15 9.30
C LEU A 49 8.49 7.13 10.09
N THR A 50 9.63 7.45 9.46
CA THR A 50 10.92 7.54 10.14
C THR A 50 10.92 8.59 11.26
N TYR A 51 10.28 9.74 11.07
CA TYR A 51 10.14 10.75 12.12
C TYR A 51 9.44 10.16 13.36
N TYR A 52 8.34 9.44 13.17
CA TYR A 52 7.60 8.85 14.29
C TYR A 52 8.24 7.60 14.89
N MET A 53 8.98 6.83 14.09
CA MET A 53 9.86 5.77 14.63
C MET A 53 10.88 6.37 15.60
N ASN A 54 11.46 7.53 15.29
CA ASN A 54 12.38 8.22 16.19
C ASN A 54 11.68 8.87 17.40
N LEU A 55 10.45 9.38 17.21
CA LEU A 55 9.71 10.08 18.26
C LEU A 55 9.13 9.12 19.31
N TYR A 56 8.57 7.98 18.88
CA TYR A 56 7.88 7.02 19.76
C TYR A 56 8.72 5.78 20.10
N GLY A 57 9.85 5.61 19.41
CA GLY A 57 10.57 4.35 19.37
C GLY A 57 9.88 3.32 18.46
N THR A 58 10.44 2.12 18.45
CA THR A 58 9.87 0.97 17.71
C THR A 58 9.49 -0.16 18.66
N PHE A 59 8.51 -0.97 18.26
CA PHE A 59 8.14 -2.19 18.98
C PHE A 59 9.37 -3.08 19.14
N ASP A 60 9.53 -3.76 20.28
CA ASP A 60 10.62 -4.71 20.55
C ASP A 60 12.05 -4.10 20.54
N GLU A 61 12.19 -2.77 20.50
CA GLU A 61 13.50 -2.10 20.34
C GLU A 61 14.49 -2.37 21.48
N HIS A 62 14.00 -2.73 22.67
CA HIS A 62 14.84 -3.06 23.83
C HIS A 62 15.52 -4.42 23.69
N ILE A 63 14.98 -5.30 22.83
CA ILE A 63 15.52 -6.64 22.58
C ILE A 63 16.32 -6.64 21.28
N THR A 64 15.78 -6.07 20.20
CA THR A 64 16.43 -6.08 18.89
C THR A 64 16.14 -4.79 18.11
N PRO A 65 17.17 -4.12 17.56
CA PRO A 65 16.98 -2.92 16.73
C PRO A 65 16.31 -3.26 15.40
N ARG A 66 15.86 -2.23 14.65
CA ARG A 66 15.40 -2.43 13.26
C ARG A 66 16.53 -2.94 12.38
N ASP A 67 16.18 -3.76 11.39
CA ASP A 67 17.10 -4.33 10.42
C ASP A 67 17.61 -3.29 9.43
N TYR A 68 18.84 -3.49 8.96
CA TYR A 68 19.45 -2.72 7.89
C TYR A 68 19.36 -3.45 6.55
N VAL A 69 19.40 -2.70 5.45
CA VAL A 69 19.52 -3.29 4.11
C VAL A 69 20.97 -3.74 3.90
N ALA A 70 21.17 -5.03 3.64
CA ALA A 70 22.50 -5.55 3.33
C ALA A 70 23.03 -4.96 2.00
N ASP A 71 24.34 -4.69 1.91
CA ASP A 71 24.96 -4.07 0.74
C ASP A 71 24.62 -4.78 -0.58
N LYS A 72 24.61 -6.12 -0.57
CA LYS A 72 24.27 -6.95 -1.72
C LYS A 72 22.83 -6.74 -2.24
N ASP A 73 21.93 -6.27 -1.38
CA ASP A 73 20.51 -6.08 -1.68
C ASP A 73 20.18 -4.61 -2.01
N VAL A 74 21.09 -3.66 -1.81
CA VAL A 74 20.87 -2.22 -2.10
C VAL A 74 20.49 -1.99 -3.56
N ARG A 75 21.20 -2.61 -4.50
CA ARG A 75 20.89 -2.47 -5.94
C ARG A 75 19.48 -2.98 -6.25
N ARG A 76 19.10 -4.12 -5.67
CA ARG A 76 17.77 -4.70 -5.85
C ARG A 76 16.70 -3.78 -5.29
N LEU A 77 16.90 -3.30 -4.06
CA LEU A 77 15.98 -2.35 -3.42
C LEU A 77 15.72 -1.12 -4.30
N ILE A 78 16.77 -0.49 -4.83
CA ILE A 78 16.64 0.68 -5.72
C ILE A 78 15.80 0.33 -6.96
N LEU A 79 16.10 -0.81 -7.61
CA LEU A 79 15.35 -1.27 -8.78
C LEU A 79 13.88 -1.56 -8.44
N SER A 80 13.63 -2.28 -7.34
CA SER A 80 12.27 -2.62 -6.88
C SER A 80 11.46 -1.36 -6.56
N VAL A 81 12.06 -0.32 -5.95
CA VAL A 81 11.39 0.97 -5.72
C VAL A 81 11.00 1.66 -7.04
N LEU A 82 11.90 1.69 -8.03
CA LEU A 82 11.63 2.29 -9.33
C LEU A 82 10.53 1.52 -10.07
N ILE A 83 10.65 0.20 -10.14
CA ILE A 83 9.65 -0.69 -10.76
C ILE A 83 8.30 -0.52 -10.06
N TYR A 84 8.28 -0.50 -8.73
CA TYR A 84 7.06 -0.34 -7.94
C TYR A 84 6.32 0.95 -8.33
N THR A 85 6.99 2.10 -8.34
CA THR A 85 6.32 3.37 -8.67
C THR A 85 5.82 3.39 -10.11
N VAL A 86 6.59 2.86 -11.06
CA VAL A 86 6.23 2.78 -12.48
C VAL A 86 5.02 1.86 -12.69
N VAL A 87 5.09 0.62 -12.20
CA VAL A 87 4.02 -0.38 -12.36
C VAL A 87 2.74 0.06 -11.68
N ARG A 88 2.82 0.62 -10.46
CA ARG A 88 1.63 1.13 -9.73
C ARG A 88 0.97 2.29 -10.46
N THR A 89 1.76 3.23 -10.99
CA THR A 89 1.22 4.37 -11.75
C THR A 89 0.63 3.92 -13.08
N ALA A 90 1.35 3.11 -13.85
CA ALA A 90 0.88 2.59 -15.12
C ALA A 90 -0.38 1.73 -14.94
N GLY A 91 -0.37 0.80 -13.98
CA GLY A 91 -1.51 -0.02 -13.63
C GLY A 91 -2.72 0.81 -13.20
N GLY A 92 -2.54 1.84 -12.37
CA GLY A 92 -3.63 2.74 -12.00
C GLY A 92 -4.27 3.45 -13.19
N LEU A 93 -3.46 3.97 -14.12
CA LEU A 93 -3.97 4.62 -15.33
C LEU A 93 -4.62 3.64 -16.32
N ILE A 94 -4.04 2.45 -16.48
CA ILE A 94 -4.53 1.44 -17.44
C ILE A 94 -5.78 0.75 -16.90
N PHE A 95 -5.73 0.18 -15.70
CA PHE A 95 -6.85 -0.57 -15.12
C PHE A 95 -8.03 0.34 -14.82
N GLY A 96 -7.75 1.59 -14.45
CA GLY A 96 -8.78 2.60 -14.19
C GLY A 96 -9.31 3.30 -15.44
N GLY A 97 -8.85 2.89 -16.63
CA GLY A 97 -9.34 3.41 -17.91
C GLY A 97 -9.14 4.91 -18.08
N TYR A 98 -7.92 5.41 -17.84
CA TYR A 98 -7.62 6.85 -17.93
C TYR A 98 -8.07 7.43 -19.28
N ASN A 99 -8.95 8.43 -19.21
CA ASN A 99 -9.45 9.15 -20.36
C ASN A 99 -9.04 10.62 -20.28
N ARG A 100 -8.23 11.08 -21.23
CA ARG A 100 -7.73 12.46 -21.27
C ARG A 100 -8.83 13.52 -21.46
N TYR A 101 -10.04 13.13 -21.87
CA TYR A 101 -11.12 14.08 -22.09
C TYR A 101 -12.01 14.26 -20.85
N ILE A 102 -11.72 13.56 -19.75
CA ILE A 102 -12.50 13.63 -18.51
C ILE A 102 -11.57 14.03 -17.36
N PRO A 103 -11.62 15.29 -16.88
CA PRO A 103 -10.76 15.74 -15.79
C PRO A 103 -11.12 15.07 -14.45
N PRO A 104 -10.15 14.96 -13.52
CA PRO A 104 -10.45 14.61 -12.13
C PRO A 104 -11.47 15.57 -11.54
N SER A 105 -12.66 15.07 -11.25
CA SER A 105 -13.75 15.86 -10.68
C SER A 105 -14.73 14.97 -9.92
N LEU A 106 -15.29 15.53 -8.85
CA LEU A 106 -16.27 14.84 -8.00
C LEU A 106 -17.58 14.70 -8.76
N GLY A 107 -18.14 13.49 -8.80
CA GLY A 107 -19.31 13.12 -9.60
C GLY A 107 -18.99 12.57 -10.99
N HIS A 108 -17.73 12.66 -11.45
CA HIS A 108 -17.30 12.08 -12.74
C HIS A 108 -16.29 10.96 -12.50
N THR A 109 -15.00 11.25 -12.65
CA THR A 109 -13.96 10.24 -12.42
C THR A 109 -13.72 10.00 -10.94
N ILE A 110 -14.15 10.89 -10.04
CA ILE A 110 -14.13 10.63 -8.60
C ILE A 110 -15.59 10.54 -8.15
N SER A 111 -16.06 9.37 -7.73
CA SER A 111 -17.45 9.23 -7.30
C SER A 111 -17.72 9.99 -5.99
N TRP A 112 -18.95 10.45 -5.78
CA TRP A 112 -19.39 10.95 -4.46
C TRP A 112 -19.26 9.90 -3.36
N SER A 113 -19.36 8.63 -3.72
CA SER A 113 -19.16 7.50 -2.81
C SER A 113 -17.74 6.93 -2.88
N PHE A 114 -16.75 7.69 -3.37
CA PHE A 114 -15.37 7.19 -3.48
C PHE A 114 -14.80 6.61 -2.17
N PRO A 115 -15.10 7.13 -0.96
CA PRO A 115 -14.59 6.53 0.28
C PRO A 115 -15.11 5.11 0.48
N ILE A 116 -16.39 4.88 0.18
CA ILE A 116 -17.03 3.56 0.27
C ILE A 116 -16.47 2.65 -0.82
N LYS A 117 -16.38 3.13 -2.07
CA LYS A 117 -15.85 2.35 -3.20
C LYS A 117 -14.41 1.88 -2.94
N ILE A 118 -13.54 2.79 -2.51
CA ILE A 118 -12.15 2.48 -2.20
C ILE A 118 -12.05 1.57 -0.97
N GLY A 119 -12.88 1.77 0.06
CA GLY A 119 -12.93 0.88 1.22
C GLY A 119 -13.32 -0.56 0.85
N LEU A 120 -14.33 -0.73 0.00
CA LEU A 120 -14.71 -2.04 -0.54
C LEU A 120 -13.62 -2.64 -1.42
N TRP A 121 -12.97 -1.83 -2.27
CA TRP A 121 -11.83 -2.28 -3.07
C TRP A 121 -10.69 -2.79 -2.19
N PHE A 122 -10.41 -2.15 -1.06
CA PHE A 122 -9.41 -2.64 -0.10
C PHE A 122 -9.80 -3.98 0.52
N ILE A 123 -11.06 -4.20 0.86
CA ILE A 123 -11.53 -5.51 1.35
C ILE A 123 -11.33 -6.59 0.29
N VAL A 124 -11.62 -6.29 -0.98
CA VAL A 124 -11.41 -7.23 -2.09
C VAL A 124 -9.91 -7.45 -2.36
N LEU A 125 -9.08 -6.40 -2.30
CA LEU A 125 -7.63 -6.53 -2.43
C LEU A 125 -7.07 -7.43 -1.33
N ASP A 126 -7.52 -7.21 -0.09
CA ASP A 126 -7.09 -7.97 1.08
C ASP A 126 -7.56 -9.42 1.02
N PHE A 127 -8.68 -9.72 0.35
CA PHE A 127 -9.09 -11.10 0.04
C PHE A 127 -8.03 -11.80 -0.78
N PHE A 128 -7.66 -11.24 -1.95
CA PHE A 128 -6.65 -11.85 -2.82
C PHE A 128 -5.30 -11.97 -2.11
N PHE A 129 -4.90 -10.92 -1.40
CA PHE A 129 -3.65 -10.92 -0.64
C PHE A 129 -3.65 -11.98 0.47
N TYR A 130 -4.69 -12.03 1.31
CA TYR A 130 -4.78 -12.96 2.43
C TYR A 130 -4.60 -14.42 1.98
N PHE A 131 -5.29 -14.85 0.93
CA PHE A 131 -5.21 -16.23 0.46
C PHE A 131 -3.84 -16.56 -0.15
N TYR A 132 -3.27 -15.64 -0.93
CA TYR A 132 -1.90 -15.77 -1.43
C TYR A 132 -0.89 -15.87 -0.27
N HIS A 133 -0.98 -14.92 0.66
CA HIS A 133 -0.04 -14.75 1.75
C HIS A 133 -0.09 -15.95 2.71
N ARG A 134 -1.29 -16.36 3.12
CA ARG A 134 -1.45 -17.59 3.91
C ARG A 134 -0.91 -18.82 3.19
N ALA A 135 -1.12 -18.94 1.88
CA ALA A 135 -0.62 -20.09 1.12
C ALA A 135 0.92 -20.16 1.12
N VAL A 136 1.62 -19.03 0.93
CA VAL A 136 3.09 -19.01 0.94
C VAL A 136 3.68 -19.31 2.32
N HIS A 137 2.97 -19.00 3.40
CA HIS A 137 3.35 -19.41 4.77
C HIS A 137 3.05 -20.88 5.07
N THR A 138 1.92 -21.40 4.56
CA THR A 138 1.43 -22.74 4.87
C THR A 138 2.18 -23.82 4.10
N PHE A 139 2.39 -23.63 2.80
CA PHE A 139 2.96 -24.66 1.93
C PHE A 139 4.48 -24.49 1.79
N HIS A 140 5.24 -25.51 2.21
CA HIS A 140 6.71 -25.45 2.22
C HIS A 140 7.33 -25.09 0.86
N PHE A 141 6.79 -25.62 -0.24
CA PHE A 141 7.32 -25.36 -1.58
C PHE A 141 7.07 -23.93 -2.09
N LEU A 142 6.09 -23.22 -1.51
CA LEU A 142 5.78 -21.82 -1.83
C LEU A 142 6.60 -20.84 -0.98
N TRP A 143 7.02 -21.25 0.22
CA TRP A 143 7.78 -20.41 1.16
C TRP A 143 9.01 -19.75 0.52
N LYS A 144 9.67 -20.44 -0.42
CA LYS A 144 10.85 -19.90 -1.13
C LYS A 144 10.60 -18.58 -1.86
N TYR A 145 9.34 -18.27 -2.22
CA TYR A 145 8.98 -17.02 -2.88
C TYR A 145 8.71 -15.88 -1.90
N HIS A 146 8.64 -16.18 -0.60
CA HIS A 146 8.30 -15.22 0.45
C HIS A 146 9.37 -15.13 1.55
N SER A 147 10.27 -16.12 1.61
CA SER A 147 11.33 -16.19 2.61
C SER A 147 12.31 -15.01 2.53
N LYS A 148 12.52 -14.44 1.32
CA LYS A 148 13.37 -13.25 1.17
C LYS A 148 12.77 -12.03 1.85
N HIS A 149 11.46 -11.83 1.69
CA HIS A 149 10.73 -10.76 2.37
C HIS A 149 10.82 -10.91 3.90
N HIS A 150 10.68 -12.14 4.40
CA HIS A 150 10.84 -12.47 5.81
C HIS A 150 12.27 -12.65 6.31
N ALA A 151 13.27 -12.44 5.46
CA ALA A 151 14.66 -12.40 5.91
C ALA A 151 14.89 -11.20 6.85
N THR A 152 14.08 -10.15 6.68
CA THR A 152 13.99 -8.99 7.56
C THR A 152 12.89 -9.26 8.61
N LYS A 153 13.30 -9.42 9.88
CA LYS A 153 12.43 -9.70 11.03
C LYS A 153 11.91 -8.45 11.70
N HIS A 154 12.68 -7.37 11.63
CA HIS A 154 12.36 -6.09 12.21
C HIS A 154 12.49 -5.02 11.13
N PRO A 155 11.62 -5.04 10.10
CA PRO A 155 11.78 -4.20 8.93
C PRO A 155 11.63 -2.71 9.26
N THR A 156 12.09 -1.91 8.31
CA THR A 156 11.79 -0.49 8.18
C THR A 156 10.89 -0.26 6.96
N PRO A 157 10.23 0.91 6.83
CA PRO A 157 9.29 1.16 5.74
C PRO A 157 9.90 1.00 4.34
N ILE A 158 11.21 1.24 4.18
CA ILE A 158 11.89 1.09 2.90
C ILE A 158 12.09 -0.38 2.51
N GLN A 159 12.20 -1.29 3.48
CA GLN A 159 12.34 -2.73 3.26
C GLN A 159 11.02 -3.42 2.91
N ALA A 160 9.88 -2.71 3.01
CA ALA A 160 8.56 -3.24 2.64
C ALA A 160 8.52 -3.81 1.21
N ILE A 161 9.34 -3.27 0.31
CA ILE A 161 9.42 -3.69 -1.09
C ILE A 161 10.55 -4.69 -1.39
N LEU A 162 11.36 -5.04 -0.39
CA LEU A 162 12.46 -5.98 -0.58
C LEU A 162 11.92 -7.42 -0.57
N ALA A 163 11.60 -7.92 -1.76
CA ALA A 163 11.02 -9.25 -1.97
C ALA A 163 11.64 -9.95 -3.19
N ASP A 164 11.24 -11.19 -3.47
CA ASP A 164 11.59 -11.92 -4.69
C ASP A 164 10.72 -11.47 -5.89
N ASP A 165 11.21 -11.65 -7.13
CA ASP A 165 10.57 -11.11 -8.35
C ASP A 165 9.13 -11.61 -8.53
N ILE A 166 8.88 -12.87 -8.18
CA ILE A 166 7.55 -13.49 -8.27
C ILE A 166 6.60 -12.88 -7.23
N GLN A 167 7.08 -12.64 -6.00
CA GLN A 167 6.29 -11.97 -4.97
C GLN A 167 5.97 -10.54 -5.41
N GLU A 168 6.96 -9.80 -5.92
CA GLU A 168 6.74 -8.45 -6.44
C GLU A 168 5.70 -8.43 -7.56
N MET A 169 5.78 -9.35 -8.53
CA MET A 169 4.77 -9.47 -9.59
C MET A 169 3.37 -9.75 -9.03
N ILE A 170 3.24 -10.65 -8.06
CA ILE A 170 1.94 -10.99 -7.47
C ILE A 170 1.36 -9.79 -6.70
N GLU A 171 2.15 -9.17 -5.83
CA GLU A 171 1.66 -8.13 -4.91
C GLU A 171 1.49 -6.76 -5.56
N ILE A 172 2.37 -6.39 -6.49
CA ILE A 172 2.36 -5.07 -7.14
C ILE A 172 1.39 -5.04 -8.31
N PHE A 173 1.21 -6.17 -9.01
CA PHE A 173 0.43 -6.23 -10.25
C PHE A 173 -0.81 -7.12 -10.13
N LEU A 174 -0.66 -8.43 -9.87
CA LEU A 174 -1.78 -9.37 -9.98
C LEU A 174 -2.88 -9.15 -8.93
N ILE A 175 -2.50 -8.88 -7.67
CA ILE A 175 -3.45 -8.62 -6.59
C ILE A 175 -4.27 -7.34 -6.84
N PRO A 176 -3.65 -6.17 -7.13
CA PRO A 176 -4.39 -4.97 -7.49
C PRO A 176 -5.24 -5.12 -8.76
N LEU A 177 -4.77 -5.89 -9.76
CA LEU A 177 -5.55 -6.21 -10.95
C LEU A 177 -6.79 -7.01 -10.58
N GLY A 178 -6.65 -8.10 -9.83
CA GLY A 178 -7.78 -8.93 -9.37
C GLY A 178 -8.80 -8.12 -8.58
N ALA A 179 -8.33 -7.25 -7.67
CA ALA A 179 -9.21 -6.36 -6.92
C ALA A 179 -9.99 -5.40 -7.82
N THR A 180 -9.33 -4.84 -8.83
CA THR A 180 -9.94 -3.87 -9.76
C THR A 180 -10.91 -4.54 -10.74
N LEU A 181 -10.69 -5.81 -11.11
CA LEU A 181 -11.62 -6.58 -11.94
C LEU A 181 -12.93 -6.89 -11.20
N VAL A 182 -12.87 -7.10 -9.88
CA VAL A 182 -14.05 -7.37 -9.04
C VAL A 182 -14.72 -6.07 -8.59
N MET A 183 -13.95 -5.07 -8.21
CA MET A 183 -14.43 -3.76 -7.74
C MET A 183 -13.81 -2.64 -8.59
N PRO A 184 -14.39 -2.30 -9.75
CA PRO A 184 -13.81 -1.29 -10.63
C PRO A 184 -13.73 0.10 -9.98
N LEU A 185 -12.56 0.70 -10.08
CA LEU A 185 -12.27 2.07 -9.69
C LEU A 185 -11.78 2.83 -10.93
N SER A 186 -12.08 4.12 -11.02
CA SER A 186 -11.51 4.96 -12.08
C SER A 186 -10.00 5.13 -11.91
N ALA A 187 -9.32 5.66 -12.92
CA ALA A 187 -7.89 5.98 -12.82
C ALA A 187 -7.57 6.94 -11.65
N HIS A 188 -8.44 7.91 -11.41
CA HIS A 188 -8.26 8.90 -10.32
C HIS A 188 -8.61 8.32 -8.94
N GLU A 189 -9.59 7.42 -8.84
CA GLU A 189 -9.89 6.69 -7.59
C GLU A 189 -8.80 5.67 -7.27
N LEU A 190 -8.30 4.94 -8.28
CA LEU A 190 -7.15 4.04 -8.12
C LEU A 190 -5.92 4.80 -7.66
N TRP A 191 -5.66 5.99 -8.21
CA TRP A 191 -4.56 6.83 -7.75
C TRP A 191 -4.63 7.12 -6.23
N ILE A 192 -5.81 7.50 -5.73
CA ILE A 192 -6.06 7.70 -4.30
C ILE A 192 -5.86 6.39 -3.53
N ALA A 193 -6.42 5.29 -4.02
CA ALA A 193 -6.31 3.98 -3.40
C ALA A 193 -4.84 3.52 -3.31
N GLN A 194 -4.02 3.73 -4.34
CA GLN A 194 -2.59 3.39 -4.31
C GLN A 194 -1.83 4.21 -3.27
N CYS A 195 -2.11 5.51 -3.11
CA CYS A 195 -1.50 6.30 -2.04
C CYS A 195 -1.85 5.76 -0.64
N ILE A 196 -3.11 5.36 -0.43
CA ILE A 196 -3.55 4.78 0.85
C ILE A 196 -2.91 3.41 1.06
N LEU A 197 -2.89 2.56 0.03
CA LEU A 197 -2.26 1.24 0.05
C LEU A 197 -0.80 1.35 0.47
N MET A 198 -0.05 2.22 -0.19
CA MET A 198 1.36 2.47 0.12
C MET A 198 1.56 2.98 1.55
N TYR A 199 0.67 3.85 2.04
CA TYR A 199 0.72 4.30 3.42
C TYR A 199 0.56 3.14 4.39
N VAL A 200 -0.42 2.26 4.16
CA VAL A 200 -0.70 1.10 5.02
C VAL A 200 0.42 0.06 4.94
N GLU A 201 0.96 -0.20 3.74
CA GLU A 201 2.12 -1.08 3.56
C GLU A 201 3.34 -0.52 4.27
N GLY A 202 3.64 0.77 4.09
CA GLY A 202 4.77 1.42 4.76
C GLY A 202 4.62 1.45 6.28
N MET A 203 3.43 1.76 6.80
CA MET A 203 3.19 1.80 8.24
C MET A 203 3.35 0.41 8.88
N GLY A 204 2.85 -0.65 8.23
CA GLY A 204 2.97 -2.02 8.72
C GLY A 204 4.41 -2.53 8.84
N HIS A 205 5.32 -2.01 8.01
CA HIS A 205 6.76 -2.31 8.07
C HIS A 205 7.57 -1.28 8.86
N SER A 206 6.93 -0.30 9.50
CA SER A 206 7.67 0.71 10.27
C SER A 206 8.13 0.21 11.63
N GLY A 207 7.36 -0.70 12.23
CA GLY A 207 7.50 -1.06 13.64
C GLY A 207 7.36 0.12 14.60
N ALA A 208 6.89 1.30 14.17
CA ALA A 208 6.73 2.46 15.04
C ALA A 208 5.79 2.11 16.21
N ARG A 209 6.17 2.48 17.44
CA ARG A 209 5.38 2.17 18.64
C ARG A 209 4.14 3.06 18.75
N ALA A 210 3.18 2.83 17.87
CA ALA A 210 1.95 3.60 17.76
C ALA A 210 0.75 2.71 17.38
N TYR A 211 -0.42 3.06 17.93
CA TYR A 211 -1.69 2.45 17.52
C TYR A 211 -2.27 3.21 16.33
N TRP A 212 -1.78 2.93 15.13
CA TRP A 212 -2.34 3.48 13.90
C TRP A 212 -3.03 2.39 13.10
N THR A 213 -4.21 2.73 12.59
CA THR A 213 -5.03 1.83 11.78
C THR A 213 -5.14 2.34 10.34
N HIS A 214 -5.68 1.50 9.46
CA HIS A 214 -5.98 1.90 8.09
C HIS A 214 -6.82 3.19 8.05
N PRO A 215 -6.40 4.27 7.36
CA PRO A 215 -7.00 5.60 7.50
C PRO A 215 -8.44 5.71 6.99
N LEU A 216 -8.84 4.82 6.07
CA LEU A 216 -10.18 4.79 5.49
C LEU A 216 -11.16 3.84 6.21
N ILE A 217 -10.75 2.60 6.48
CA ILE A 217 -11.62 1.53 6.99
C ILE A 217 -11.30 1.10 8.42
N GLY A 218 -10.22 1.60 9.03
CA GLY A 218 -9.77 1.20 10.36
C GLY A 218 -10.79 1.47 11.45
N GLU A 219 -11.32 2.69 11.54
CA GLU A 219 -12.35 3.05 12.54
C GLU A 219 -13.66 2.28 12.35
N ILE A 220 -14.01 1.94 11.10
CA ILE A 220 -15.22 1.17 10.78
C ILE A 220 -15.08 -0.28 11.23
N LEU A 221 -13.88 -0.86 11.08
CA LEU A 221 -13.59 -2.25 11.41
C LEU A 221 -13.23 -2.46 12.89
N ARG A 222 -12.85 -1.39 13.60
CA ARG A 222 -12.40 -1.44 14.99
C ARG A 222 -13.43 -2.03 15.97
N PRO A 223 -14.72 -1.67 15.94
CA PRO A 223 -15.72 -2.28 16.83
C PRO A 223 -15.83 -3.80 16.68
N PHE A 224 -15.43 -4.34 15.53
CA PHE A 224 -15.43 -5.78 15.23
C PHE A 224 -14.08 -6.45 15.52
N LYS A 225 -13.08 -5.69 16.01
CA LYS A 225 -11.67 -6.09 16.14
C LYS A 225 -11.11 -6.69 14.85
N MET A 226 -11.42 -6.05 13.72
CA MET A 226 -10.99 -6.42 12.36
C MET A 226 -10.10 -5.36 11.72
N GLU A 227 -9.81 -4.27 12.42
CA GLU A 227 -8.84 -3.26 12.02
C GLU A 227 -7.43 -3.83 12.07
N ILE A 228 -6.61 -3.54 11.05
CA ILE A 228 -5.17 -3.81 11.08
C ILE A 228 -4.44 -2.62 11.72
N THR A 229 -3.40 -2.89 12.49
CA THR A 229 -2.46 -1.89 13.03
C THR A 229 -1.02 -2.19 12.65
N ILE A 230 -0.11 -1.25 12.96
CA ILE A 230 1.33 -1.42 12.76
C ILE A 230 1.83 -2.73 13.40
N GLU A 231 1.41 -3.02 14.63
CA GLU A 231 1.92 -4.17 15.37
C GLU A 231 1.51 -5.51 14.75
N ASP A 232 0.34 -5.59 14.11
CA ASP A 232 -0.14 -6.85 13.53
C ASP A 232 0.84 -7.38 12.46
N HIS A 233 1.35 -6.51 11.58
CA HIS A 233 2.32 -6.88 10.54
C HIS A 233 3.76 -6.95 11.08
N ASP A 234 4.11 -6.14 12.08
CA ASP A 234 5.40 -6.23 12.76
C ASP A 234 5.57 -7.60 13.48
N LEU A 235 4.56 -8.08 14.20
CA LEU A 235 4.53 -9.43 14.80
C LEU A 235 4.63 -10.52 13.72
N HIS A 236 3.93 -10.32 12.61
CA HIS A 236 3.99 -11.24 11.47
C HIS A 236 5.43 -11.42 10.97
N HIS A 237 6.18 -10.33 10.76
CA HIS A 237 7.60 -10.39 10.39
C HIS A 237 8.48 -11.02 11.46
N ARG A 238 8.29 -10.64 12.73
CA ARG A 238 9.07 -11.16 13.87
C ARG A 238 9.02 -12.68 13.94
N TYR A 239 7.83 -13.28 13.76
CA TYR A 239 7.67 -14.74 13.79
C TYR A 239 7.92 -15.43 12.44
N GLY A 240 8.10 -14.67 11.35
CA GLY A 240 8.47 -15.19 10.04
C GLY A 240 7.49 -16.23 9.51
N LYS A 241 8.00 -17.42 9.17
CA LYS A 241 7.17 -18.49 8.58
C LYS A 241 5.98 -18.88 9.46
N SER A 242 6.17 -18.88 10.78
CA SER A 242 5.13 -19.17 11.77
C SER A 242 4.30 -17.95 12.16
N GLY A 243 4.52 -16.80 11.50
CA GLY A 243 3.75 -15.59 11.68
C GLY A 243 2.28 -15.78 11.35
N LYS A 244 1.45 -15.03 12.08
CA LYS A 244 -0.01 -14.89 11.93
C LYS A 244 -0.31 -13.53 11.28
N ASN A 245 -1.57 -13.09 11.22
CA ASN A 245 -1.99 -11.82 10.61
C ASN A 245 -1.61 -11.74 9.12
N TYR A 246 -2.22 -12.59 8.29
CA TYR A 246 -1.92 -12.66 6.87
C TYR A 246 -2.57 -11.55 6.04
N GLY A 247 -3.52 -10.78 6.58
CA GLY A 247 -4.06 -9.59 5.93
C GLY A 247 -3.05 -8.46 5.85
N LYS A 248 -3.15 -7.61 4.83
CA LYS A 248 -2.30 -6.43 4.61
C LYS A 248 -3.04 -5.13 4.86
N GLN A 249 -4.36 -5.10 4.68
CA GLN A 249 -5.20 -3.91 4.78
C GLN A 249 -6.25 -4.01 5.89
N THR A 250 -6.61 -5.24 6.26
CA THR A 250 -7.57 -5.53 7.34
C THR A 250 -7.16 -6.82 8.07
N ARG A 251 -7.85 -7.11 9.17
CA ARG A 251 -7.86 -8.44 9.81
C ARG A 251 -9.19 -9.18 9.61
N ILE A 252 -9.99 -8.80 8.60
CA ILE A 252 -11.31 -9.42 8.35
C ILE A 252 -11.12 -10.93 8.12
N PHE A 253 -10.25 -11.29 7.17
CA PHE A 253 -10.00 -12.68 6.84
C PHE A 253 -9.20 -13.40 7.93
N ASP A 254 -8.29 -12.72 8.60
CA ASP A 254 -7.62 -13.29 9.78
C ASP A 254 -8.62 -13.68 10.87
N ARG A 255 -9.64 -12.85 11.10
CA ARG A 255 -10.69 -13.16 12.07
C ARG A 255 -11.56 -14.34 11.62
N ILE A 256 -11.99 -14.34 10.36
CA ILE A 256 -12.83 -15.41 9.79
C ILE A 256 -12.13 -16.77 9.89
N PHE A 257 -10.83 -16.81 9.65
CA PHE A 257 -10.05 -18.04 9.58
C PHE A 257 -9.19 -18.30 10.83
N ASN A 258 -9.39 -17.52 11.89
CA ASN A 258 -8.69 -17.65 13.17
C ASN A 258 -7.15 -17.61 13.08
N THR A 259 -6.63 -16.68 12.28
CA THR A 259 -5.19 -16.44 12.08
C THR A 259 -4.71 -15.12 12.70
N ILE A 260 -5.44 -14.57 13.68
CA ILE A 260 -5.02 -13.38 14.45
C ILE A 260 -3.99 -13.76 15.52
N SER A 261 -2.94 -12.94 15.70
CA SER A 261 -2.10 -12.94 16.90
C SER A 261 -2.56 -11.88 17.90
N GLU A 262 -2.26 -12.11 19.17
CA GLU A 262 -2.42 -11.07 20.20
C GLU A 262 -1.36 -9.99 20.03
N ARG A 263 -1.77 -8.74 20.23
CA ARG A 263 -0.91 -7.55 20.26
C ARG A 263 -0.17 -7.50 21.59
N ILE A 264 1.09 -7.05 21.59
CA ILE A 264 1.97 -7.05 22.77
C ILE A 264 2.10 -5.64 23.34
N GLU A 265 2.47 -4.68 22.51
CA GLU A 265 2.76 -3.29 22.88
C GLU A 265 1.75 -2.29 22.30
N GLY A 266 1.15 -2.60 21.16
CA GLY A 266 0.16 -1.79 20.45
C GLY A 266 -1.23 -1.92 21.07
N ILE A 267 -1.38 -1.45 22.31
CA ILE A 267 -2.66 -1.43 23.00
C ILE A 267 -3.47 -0.18 22.67
N GLU A 268 -4.78 -0.37 22.55
CA GLU A 268 -5.77 0.71 22.50
C GLU A 268 -5.74 1.43 23.86
N LYS A 269 -5.55 2.76 23.85
CA LYS A 269 -5.74 3.60 25.03
C LYS A 269 -7.17 4.14 25.04
#